data_AF-C3VI78-F1
#
_entry.id   AF-C3VI78-F1
#
_cell.length_a   1.000
_cell.length_b   1.000
_cell.length_c   1.000
_cell.angle_alpha   90.00
_cell.angle_beta   90.00
_cell.angle_gamma   90.00
#
_symmetry.space_group_name_H-M   'P 1'
#
loop_
_entity.id
_entity.type
_entity.pdbx_description
1 polymer ?
#
loop_
_entity_poly.entity_id
_entity_poly.type
_entity_poly.pdbx_seq_one_letter_code
_entity_poly.pdbx_strand_id
1 'polypeptide(L)'
;GHQGYEYVDLGRVWQAALFVGLLLWLFLIGRSAIPAMRQKGTAKSLVVLYFLSTTGIALFYSPGLFWGMKSHISVVEYWRWWVVHLWV
;
A
#
# COMPACT_ATOMS: atom_id res chain seq x y z
N GLY A 1 -10.81 -1.53 20.35
CA GLY A 1 -11.46 -0.27 19.96
C GLY A 1 -12.02 -0.45 18.57
N HIS A 2 -13.35 -0.33 18.45
CA HIS A 2 -14.12 -0.59 17.24
C HIS A 2 -14.39 0.75 16.53
N GLN A 3 -14.13 0.87 15.23
CA GLN A 3 -14.33 2.13 14.51
C GLN A 3 -15.75 2.27 13.94
N GLY A 4 -16.54 1.18 13.86
CA GLY A 4 -17.98 1.26 13.55
C GLY A 4 -18.29 1.68 12.12
N TYR A 5 -17.32 1.51 11.21
CA TYR A 5 -17.49 1.75 9.77
C TYR A 5 -17.33 0.43 9.03
N GLU A 6 -18.36 0.04 8.27
CA GLU A 6 -18.36 -1.14 7.41
C GLU A 6 -17.09 -1.17 6.54
N TYR A 7 -16.38 -2.30 6.55
CA TYR A 7 -15.11 -2.61 5.84
C TYR A 7 -13.81 -2.00 6.40
N VAL A 8 -13.85 -1.13 7.42
CA VAL A 8 -12.64 -0.59 8.09
C VAL A 8 -12.83 -0.60 9.61
N ASP A 9 -13.04 -1.79 10.16
CA ASP A 9 -13.19 -1.98 11.61
C ASP A 9 -11.87 -2.20 12.37
N LEU A 10 -10.75 -2.28 11.63
CA LEU A 10 -9.43 -2.28 12.22
C LEU A 10 -9.16 -0.91 12.84
N GLY A 11 -8.96 -0.87 14.16
CA GLY A 11 -8.49 0.34 14.83
C GLY A 11 -7.25 0.89 14.13
N ARG A 12 -7.13 2.23 14.01
CA ARG A 12 -6.03 2.93 13.30
C ARG A 12 -4.63 2.37 13.56
N VAL A 13 -4.38 1.88 14.77
CA VAL A 13 -3.11 1.23 15.16
C VAL A 13 -2.82 0.00 14.29
N TRP A 14 -3.83 -0.81 14.00
CA TRP A 14 -3.72 -1.99 13.16
C TRP A 14 -3.58 -1.64 11.66
N GLN A 15 -4.26 -0.60 11.18
CA GLN A 15 -4.02 -0.09 9.82
C GLN A 15 -2.59 0.42 9.65
N ALA A 16 -2.09 1.17 10.64
CA ALA A 16 -0.70 1.62 10.65
C ALA A 16 0.28 0.43 10.70
N ALA A 17 0.00 -0.59 11.51
CA ALA A 17 0.82 -1.81 11.58
C ALA A 17 0.85 -2.56 10.23
N LEU A 18 -0.28 -2.68 9.54
CA LEU A 18 -0.35 -3.26 8.19
C LEU A 18 0.43 -2.43 7.18
N PHE A 19 0.31 -1.10 7.22
CA PHE A 19 1.07 -0.23 6.33
C PHE A 19 2.58 -0.36 6.58
N VAL A 20 3.02 -0.38 7.83
CA VAL A 20 4.42 -0.63 8.19
C VAL A 20 4.86 -2.02 7.71
N GLY A 21 4.00 -3.03 7.83
CA GLY A 21 4.23 -4.36 7.27
C GLY A 21 4.43 -4.36 5.76
N LEU A 22 3.60 -3.62 5.02
CA LEU A 22 3.72 -3.45 3.57
C LEU A 22 4.99 -2.70 3.17
N LEU A 23 5.38 -1.66 3.92
CA LEU A 23 6.64 -0.95 3.69
C LEU A 23 7.85 -1.83 3.96
N LEU A 24 7.82 -2.64 5.02
CA LEU A 24 8.89 -3.59 5.33
C LEU A 24 8.97 -4.67 4.25
N TRP A 25 7.83 -5.21 3.83
CA TRP A 25 7.74 -6.17 2.73
C TRP A 25 8.29 -5.58 1.42
N LEU A 26 7.90 -4.35 1.07
CA LEU A 26 8.43 -3.64 -0.10
C LEU A 26 9.94 -3.44 0.00
N PHE A 27 10.45 -3.09 1.18
CA PHE A 27 11.89 -2.96 1.43
C PHE A 27 12.63 -4.28 1.21
N LEU A 28 12.06 -5.41 1.66
CA LEU A 28 12.64 -6.74 1.43
C LEU A 28 12.65 -7.12 -0.05
N ILE A 29 11.55 -6.86 -0.77
CA ILE A 29 11.46 -7.06 -2.23
C ILE A 29 12.49 -6.17 -2.95
N GLY A 30 12.59 -4.90 -2.58
CA GLY A 30 13.55 -3.96 -3.16
C GLY A 30 14.99 -4.41 -2.92
N ARG A 31 15.29 -4.87 -1.71
CA ARG A 31 16.63 -5.38 -1.37
C ARG A 31 17.02 -6.60 -2.21
N SER A 32 16.11 -7.50 -2.52
CA SER A 32 16.38 -8.66 -3.40
C SER A 32 16.39 -8.28 -4.89
N ALA A 33 15.56 -7.31 -5.29
CA ALA A 33 15.46 -6.86 -6.69
C ALA A 33 16.61 -5.94 -7.13
N ILE A 34 17.14 -5.07 -6.27
CA ILE A 34 18.27 -4.16 -6.59
C ILE A 34 19.49 -4.87 -7.19
N PRO A 35 20.03 -5.96 -6.61
CA PRO A 35 21.15 -6.68 -7.21
C PRO A 35 20.78 -7.33 -8.55
N ALA A 36 19.55 -7.82 -8.71
CA ALA A 36 19.07 -8.36 -9.99
C ALA A 36 18.92 -7.29 -11.08
N MET A 37 18.51 -6.06 -10.72
CA MET A 37 18.43 -4.91 -11.64
C MET A 37 19.81 -4.36 -12.04
N ARG A 38 20.85 -4.63 -11.24
CA ARG A 38 22.24 -4.24 -11.53
C ARG A 38 22.93 -5.16 -12.52
N GLN A 39 22.43 -6.38 -12.73
CA GLN A 39 22.97 -7.28 -13.76
C GLN A 39 22.59 -6.78 -15.16
N LYS A 40 23.58 -6.72 -16.05
CA LYS A 40 23.38 -6.30 -17.45
C LYS A 40 22.83 -7.50 -18.23
N GLY A 41 21.54 -7.51 -18.51
CA GLY A 41 20.87 -8.52 -19.32
C GLY A 41 19.44 -8.14 -19.70
N THR A 42 18.89 -8.82 -20.71
CA THR A 42 17.55 -8.56 -21.28
C THR A 42 16.43 -8.66 -20.23
N ALA A 43 16.63 -9.46 -19.17
CA ALA A 43 15.69 -9.64 -18.07
C ALA A 43 15.51 -8.39 -17.18
N LYS A 44 16.39 -7.38 -17.27
CA LYS A 44 16.32 -6.17 -16.45
C LYS A 44 14.99 -5.43 -16.59
N SER A 45 14.46 -5.34 -17.82
CA SER A 45 13.19 -4.66 -18.07
C SER A 45 12.04 -5.31 -17.30
N LEU A 46 11.97 -6.65 -17.31
CA LEU A 46 10.95 -7.41 -16.58
C LEU A 46 11.08 -7.26 -15.06
N VAL A 47 12.30 -7.28 -14.53
CA VAL A 47 12.55 -7.09 -13.09
C VAL A 47 12.16 -5.68 -12.65
N VAL A 48 12.46 -4.65 -13.45
CA VAL A 48 12.06 -3.27 -13.17
C VAL A 48 10.54 -3.14 -13.19
N LEU A 49 9.87 -3.71 -14.20
CA LEU A 49 8.41 -3.64 -14.32
C LEU A 49 7.74 -4.34 -13.13
N TYR A 50 8.22 -5.53 -12.76
CA TYR A 50 7.77 -6.24 -11.57
C TYR A 50 7.97 -5.41 -10.30
N PHE A 51 9.15 -4.81 -10.11
CA PHE A 51 9.42 -3.97 -8.94
C PHE A 51 8.50 -2.75 -8.89
N LEU A 52 8.22 -2.13 -10.05
CA LEU A 52 7.31 -0.99 -10.16
C LEU A 52 5.86 -1.38 -9.80
N SER A 53 5.36 -2.50 -10.32
CA SER A 53 4.04 -3.03 -9.98
C SER A 53 3.92 -3.36 -8.49
N THR A 54 4.93 -4.01 -7.93
CA THR A 54 4.98 -4.38 -6.51
C THR A 54 5.00 -3.13 -5.60
N THR A 55 5.74 -2.10 -6.02
CA THR A 55 5.76 -0.78 -5.35
C THR A 55 4.39 -0.09 -5.41
N GLY A 56 3.70 -0.19 -6.55
CA GLY A 56 2.33 0.30 -6.71
C GLY A 56 1.40 -0.27 -5.65
N ILE A 57 1.38 -1.59 -5.47
CA ILE A 57 0.53 -2.27 -4.48
C ILE A 57 0.76 -1.72 -3.07
N ALA A 58 2.02 -1.54 -2.66
CA ALA A 58 2.35 -1.00 -1.34
C ALA A 58 1.92 0.48 -1.18
N LEU A 59 2.09 1.29 -2.23
CA LEU A 59 1.74 2.72 -2.20
C LEU A 59 0.22 2.95 -2.23
N PHE A 60 -0.54 2.13 -2.96
CA PHE A 60 -1.99 2.25 -3.06
C PHE A 60 -2.74 1.92 -1.75
N TYR A 61 -2.06 1.37 -0.73
CA TYR A 61 -2.61 1.23 0.62
C TYR A 61 -2.51 2.53 1.47
N SER A 62 -1.52 3.38 1.21
CA SER A 62 -1.29 4.65 1.95
C SER A 62 -2.52 5.58 2.05
N PRO A 63 -3.37 5.69 1.01
CA PRO A 63 -4.60 6.49 1.05
C PRO A 63 -5.53 6.18 2.22
N GLY A 64 -5.53 4.93 2.71
CA GLY A 64 -6.35 4.48 3.83
C GLY A 64 -5.99 5.09 5.19
N LEU A 65 -4.89 5.85 5.28
CA LEU A 65 -4.44 6.52 6.49
C LEU A 65 -4.86 8.01 6.56
N PHE A 66 -5.34 8.61 5.47
CA PHE A 66 -5.56 10.07 5.38
C PHE A 66 -6.87 10.58 6.02
N TRP A 67 -7.80 9.72 6.45
CA TRP A 67 -9.05 10.19 7.09
C TRP A 67 -9.01 10.20 8.62
N GLY A 68 -9.73 11.14 9.21
CA GLY A 68 -9.92 11.36 10.65
C GLY A 68 -11.32 10.98 11.13
N MET A 69 -11.50 10.79 12.44
CA MET A 69 -12.82 10.60 13.07
C MET A 69 -13.72 11.85 12.95
N LYS A 70 -13.15 13.01 12.60
CA LYS A 70 -13.84 14.30 12.38
C LYS A 70 -13.89 14.71 10.90
N SER A 71 -13.53 13.83 9.97
CA SER A 71 -13.58 14.14 8.54
C SER A 71 -15.02 14.07 8.01
N HIS A 72 -15.35 14.93 7.05
CA HIS A 72 -16.66 14.92 6.40
C HIS A 72 -16.89 13.56 5.70
N ILE A 73 -18.12 13.02 5.75
CA ILE A 73 -18.45 11.68 5.21
C ILE A 73 -18.00 11.55 3.74
N SER A 74 -18.20 12.58 2.93
CA SER A 74 -17.78 12.61 1.52
C SER A 74 -16.27 12.39 1.33
N VAL A 75 -15.45 12.91 2.25
CA VAL A 75 -13.99 12.74 2.21
C VAL A 75 -13.62 11.32 2.62
N VAL A 76 -14.31 10.76 3.61
CA VAL A 76 -14.11 9.37 4.04
C VAL A 76 -14.44 8.41 2.90
N GLU A 77 -15.58 8.61 2.21
CA GLU A 77 -15.99 7.79 1.07
C GLU A 77 -14.97 7.83 -0.08
N TYR A 78 -14.47 9.03 -0.42
CA TYR A 78 -13.52 9.23 -1.52
C TYR A 78 -12.24 8.40 -1.35
N TRP A 79 -11.60 8.54 -0.19
CA TRP A 79 -10.39 7.80 0.14
C TRP A 79 -10.65 6.28 0.27
N ARG A 80 -11.92 5.86 0.43
CA ARG A 80 -12.29 4.49 0.82
C ARG A 80 -12.38 3.66 -0.43
N TRP A 81 -13.03 4.24 -1.42
CA TRP A 81 -13.00 3.71 -2.77
C TRP A 81 -11.59 3.69 -3.37
N TRP A 82 -10.69 4.59 -3.00
CA TRP A 82 -9.27 4.45 -3.40
C TRP A 82 -8.67 3.12 -2.94
N VAL A 83 -8.81 2.76 -1.67
CA VAL A 83 -8.28 1.50 -1.14
C VAL A 83 -9.09 0.28 -1.61
N VAL A 84 -10.39 0.41 -1.87
CA VAL A 84 -11.21 -0.74 -2.28
C VAL A 84 -11.15 -1.01 -3.79
N HIS A 85 -11.03 0.01 -4.64
CA HIS A 85 -11.07 -0.14 -6.11
C HIS A 85 -9.72 -0.02 -6.81
N LEU A 86 -8.74 0.71 -6.24
CA LEU A 86 -7.43 0.87 -6.90
C LEU A 86 -6.37 -0.06 -6.34
N TRP A 87 -6.55 -0.53 -5.11
CA TRP A 87 -5.58 -1.42 -4.46
C TRP A 87 -5.93 -2.91 -4.61
N VAL A 88 -7.21 -3.27 -4.69
CA VAL A 88 -7.72 -4.63 -4.97
C VAL A 88 -8.05 -4.76 -6.45
#